data_AF-A0A446AZJ4-F1
#
_entry.id   AF-A0A446AZJ4-F1
#
_cell.length_a   1.000
_cell.length_b   1.000
_cell.length_c   1.000
_cell.angle_alpha   90.00
_cell.angle_beta   90.00
_cell.angle_gamma   90.00
#
_symmetry.space_group_name_H-M   'P 1'
#
loop_
_entity.id
_entity.type
_entity.pdbx_description
1 polymer ?
#
loop_
_entity_poly.entity_id
_entity_poly.type
_entity_poly.pdbx_seq_one_letter_code
_entity_poly.pdbx_strand_id
1 'polypeptide(L)'
;MAGRRPTPTELKLVRGNPGKRPINKNEPKPAKRIPSAPGHLSSEGQVAWGRLTVLLDRMGVLTEADGFALERLCDCYCSGQLIPDTALSFSSATAGARPLLN
;
A
#
# COMPACT_ATOMS: atom_id res chain seq x y z
N MET A 1 -14.23 8.66 -21.58
CA MET A 1 -12.84 8.93 -21.16
C MET A 1 -12.87 9.57 -19.79
N ALA A 2 -12.19 9.01 -18.79
CA ALA A 2 -12.10 9.66 -17.47
C ALA A 2 -11.23 10.91 -17.59
N GLY A 3 -11.76 12.07 -17.21
CA GLY A 3 -10.97 13.30 -17.11
C GLY A 3 -9.81 13.14 -16.12
N ARG A 4 -8.83 14.04 -16.19
CA ARG A 4 -7.72 14.05 -15.23
C ARG A 4 -8.26 14.06 -13.80
N ARG A 5 -7.68 13.23 -12.93
CA ARG A 5 -8.00 13.25 -11.50
C ARG A 5 -7.79 14.66 -10.95
N PRO A 6 -8.71 15.16 -10.11
CA PRO A 6 -8.57 16.48 -9.53
C PRO A 6 -7.30 16.57 -8.69
N THR A 7 -6.59 17.70 -8.77
CA THR A 7 -5.46 17.98 -7.89
C THR A 7 -5.97 18.07 -6.44
N PRO A 8 -5.36 17.36 -5.47
CA PRO A 8 -5.76 17.40 -4.07
C PRO A 8 -5.62 18.80 -3.49
N THR A 9 -6.39 19.10 -2.43
CA THR A 9 -6.52 20.45 -1.89
C THR A 9 -5.20 20.99 -1.34
N GLU A 10 -4.42 20.18 -0.64
CA GLU A 10 -3.10 20.54 -0.13
C GLU A 10 -2.17 21.05 -1.25
N LEU A 11 -2.13 20.35 -2.39
CA LEU A 11 -1.30 20.76 -3.53
C LEU A 11 -1.83 22.04 -4.21
N LYS A 12 -3.14 22.28 -4.18
CA LYS A 12 -3.72 23.54 -4.68
C LYS A 12 -3.37 24.71 -3.77
N LEU A 13 -3.38 24.50 -2.46
CA LEU A 13 -3.02 25.53 -1.46
C LEU A 13 -1.54 25.91 -1.58
N VAL A 14 -0.63 24.92 -1.64
CA VAL A 14 0.82 25.15 -1.79
C VAL A 14 1.13 25.92 -3.08
N ARG A 15 0.40 25.67 -4.17
CA ARG A 15 0.58 26.37 -5.45
C ARG A 15 -0.14 27.72 -5.54
N GLY A 16 -0.81 28.17 -4.47
CA GLY A 16 -1.53 29.45 -4.44
C GLY A 16 -2.83 29.49 -5.24
N ASN A 17 -3.43 28.33 -5.54
CA ASN A 17 -4.69 28.21 -6.30
C ASN A 17 -4.68 29.02 -7.62
N PRO A 18 -3.79 28.69 -8.59
CA PRO A 18 -3.60 29.48 -9.81
C PRO A 18 -4.87 29.59 -10.67
N GLY A 19 -5.75 28.58 -10.60
CA GLY A 19 -7.04 28.57 -11.31
C GLY A 19 -8.16 29.36 -10.64
N LYS A 20 -7.93 29.92 -9.43
CA LYS A 20 -8.90 30.68 -8.61
C LYS A 20 -10.26 30.00 -8.37
N ARG A 21 -10.37 28.70 -8.63
CA ARG A 21 -11.60 27.93 -8.38
C ARG A 21 -11.81 27.77 -6.87
N PRO A 22 -13.07 27.67 -6.39
CA PRO A 22 -13.34 27.41 -4.98
C PRO A 22 -12.66 26.11 -4.54
N ILE A 23 -12.06 26.15 -3.35
CA ILE A 23 -11.33 25.03 -2.77
C ILE A 23 -12.32 24.08 -2.10
N ASN A 24 -12.18 22.77 -2.34
CA ASN A 24 -12.99 21.77 -1.66
C ASN A 24 -12.58 21.68 -0.20
N LYS A 25 -13.48 22.07 0.71
CA LYS A 25 -13.24 21.97 2.16
C LYS A 25 -13.64 20.60 2.74
N ASN A 26 -14.39 19.81 1.96
CA ASN A 26 -14.96 18.53 2.37
C ASN A 26 -14.12 17.36 1.85
N GLU A 27 -12.80 17.54 1.70
CA GLU A 27 -11.92 16.43 1.35
C GLU A 27 -11.80 15.50 2.56
N PRO A 28 -11.95 14.17 2.40
CA PRO A 28 -11.84 13.23 3.49
C PRO A 28 -10.44 13.30 4.11
N LYS A 29 -10.38 13.51 5.43
CA LYS A 29 -9.16 13.51 6.22
C LYS A 29 -9.21 12.31 7.16
N PRO A 30 -8.62 11.17 6.79
CA PRO A 30 -8.66 9.99 7.65
C PRO A 30 -7.91 10.30 8.96
N ALA A 31 -8.49 9.88 10.08
CA ALA A 31 -7.89 10.09 11.39
C ALA A 31 -6.57 9.30 11.50
N LYS A 32 -5.53 9.96 12.02
CA LYS A 32 -4.27 9.31 12.37
C LYS A 32 -4.46 8.62 13.71
N ARG A 33 -4.64 7.30 13.69
CA ARG A 33 -4.81 6.48 14.88
C ARG A 33 -4.18 5.12 14.65
N ILE A 34 -3.53 4.58 15.68
CA ILE A 34 -3.07 3.20 15.68
C ILE A 34 -4.28 2.29 15.95
N PRO A 35 -4.67 1.41 15.00
CA PRO A 35 -5.73 0.44 15.25
C PRO A 35 -5.25 -0.66 16.22
N SER A 36 -6.17 -1.14 17.06
CA SER A 36 -5.90 -2.28 17.95
C SER A 36 -5.73 -3.56 17.14
N ALA A 37 -4.82 -4.44 17.58
CA ALA A 37 -4.60 -5.72 16.93
C ALA A 37 -5.87 -6.59 17.00
N PRO A 38 -6.28 -7.22 15.89
CA PRO A 38 -7.43 -8.13 15.90
C PRO A 38 -7.14 -9.39 16.72
N GLY A 39 -8.14 -9.86 17.46
CA GLY A 39 -7.98 -10.99 18.39
C GLY A 39 -7.79 -12.35 17.72
N HIS A 40 -8.19 -12.49 16.46
CA HIS A 40 -8.04 -13.72 15.67
C HIS A 40 -6.66 -13.87 15.00
N LEU A 41 -5.79 -12.88 15.15
CA LEU A 41 -4.42 -12.93 14.62
C LEU A 41 -3.58 -13.94 15.41
N SER A 42 -2.70 -14.68 14.73
CA SER A 42 -1.77 -15.60 15.39
C SER A 42 -0.83 -14.86 16.35
N SER A 43 -0.24 -15.56 17.31
CA SER A 43 0.69 -14.97 18.29
C SER A 43 1.86 -14.25 17.60
N GLU A 44 2.40 -14.83 16.53
CA GLU A 44 3.44 -14.19 15.71
C GLU A 44 2.90 -12.97 14.95
N GLY A 45 1.67 -13.05 14.45
CA GLY A 45 0.99 -11.96 13.75
C GLY A 45 0.78 -10.75 14.65
N GLN A 46 0.45 -10.96 15.93
CA GLN A 46 0.30 -9.90 16.92
C GLN A 46 1.65 -9.19 17.19
N VAL A 47 2.75 -9.93 17.22
CA VAL A 47 4.10 -9.35 17.35
C VAL A 47 4.46 -8.54 16.10
N ALA A 48 4.18 -9.06 14.91
CA ALA A 48 4.39 -8.35 13.65
C ALA A 48 3.55 -7.07 13.58
N TRP A 49 2.27 -7.13 13.99
CA TRP A 49 1.37 -5.99 14.09
C TRP A 49 1.95 -4.88 14.97
N GLY A 50 2.42 -5.23 16.17
CA GLY A 50 3.03 -4.27 17.09
C GLY A 50 4.26 -3.58 16.49
N ARG A 51 5.11 -4.32 15.76
CA ARG A 51 6.30 -3.74 15.10
C ARG A 51 5.92 -2.81 13.93
N LEU A 52 5.00 -3.27 13.08
CA LEU A 52 4.60 -2.55 11.88
C LEU A 52 3.83 -1.28 12.20
N THR A 53 2.89 -1.33 13.14
CA THR A 53 2.13 -0.15 13.56
C THR A 53 3.02 0.95 14.14
N VAL A 54 4.00 0.60 14.98
CA VAL A 54 4.98 1.58 15.50
C VAL A 54 5.81 2.22 14.40
N LEU A 55 6.24 1.44 13.40
CA LEU A 55 7.00 1.96 12.25
C LEU A 55 6.16 2.92 11.40
N LEU A 56 4.93 2.53 11.05
CA LEU A 56 4.03 3.33 10.21
C LEU A 56 3.56 4.61 10.92
N ASP A 57 3.35 4.54 12.23
CA ASP A 57 3.02 5.70 13.05
C ASP A 57 4.18 6.70 13.13
N ARG A 58 5.42 6.22 13.33
CA ARG A 58 6.62 7.06 13.30
C ARG A 58 6.82 7.78 11.96
N MET A 59 6.43 7.15 10.86
CA MET A 59 6.44 7.78 9.52
C MET A 59 5.24 8.70 9.28
N GLY A 60 4.23 8.69 10.16
CA GLY A 60 3.03 9.52 10.06
C GLY A 60 2.10 9.14 8.91
N VAL A 61 2.24 7.92 8.37
CA VAL A 61 1.46 7.38 7.24
C VAL A 61 0.30 6.50 7.70
N LEU A 62 0.27 6.11 8.96
CA LEU A 62 -0.77 5.24 9.51
C LEU A 62 -2.09 5.98 9.71
N THR A 63 -3.16 5.40 9.19
CA THR A 63 -4.53 5.91 9.31
C THR A 63 -5.48 4.83 9.82
N GLU A 64 -6.64 5.24 10.32
CA GLU A 64 -7.70 4.31 10.76
C GLU A 64 -8.17 3.36 9.64
N ALA A 65 -8.05 3.77 8.38
CA ALA A 65 -8.44 2.95 7.22
C ALA A 65 -7.48 1.78 6.95
N ASP A 66 -6.27 1.81 7.51
CA ASP A 66 -5.22 0.84 7.21
C ASP A 66 -5.34 -0.47 8.01
N GLY A 67 -6.28 -0.56 8.97
CA GLY A 67 -6.42 -1.71 9.86
C GLY A 67 -6.59 -3.05 9.13
N PHE A 68 -7.51 -3.12 8.15
CA PHE A 68 -7.74 -4.35 7.39
C PHE A 68 -6.55 -4.74 6.48
N ALA A 69 -5.86 -3.74 5.92
CA ALA A 69 -4.67 -3.97 5.11
C ALA A 69 -3.51 -4.49 5.96
N LEU A 70 -3.32 -3.90 7.15
CA LEU A 70 -2.35 -4.35 8.14
C LEU A 70 -2.61 -5.75 8.64
N GLU A 71 -3.87 -6.10 8.86
CA GLU A 71 -4.27 -7.44 9.28
C GLU A 71 -3.79 -8.47 8.26
N ARG A 72 -4.11 -8.24 6.99
CA ARG A 72 -3.70 -9.15 5.92
C ARG A 72 -2.19 -9.19 5.73
N LEU A 73 -1.50 -8.06 5.90
CA LEU A 73 -0.04 -8.00 5.85
C LEU A 73 0.59 -8.86 6.95
N CYS A 74 0.11 -8.75 8.19
CA CYS A 74 0.63 -9.52 9.31
C CYS A 74 0.36 -11.02 9.14
N ASP A 75 -0.83 -11.37 8.65
CA ASP A 75 -1.22 -12.75 8.36
C ASP A 75 -0.32 -13.39 7.29
N CYS A 76 -0.06 -12.68 6.19
CA CYS A 76 0.88 -13.13 5.14
C CYS A 76 2.33 -13.21 5.63
N TYR A 77 2.77 -12.26 6.47
CA TYR A 77 4.12 -12.22 7.02
C TYR A 77 4.42 -13.42 7.91
N CYS A 78 3.45 -13.82 8.75
CA CYS A 78 3.60 -14.97 9.65
C CYS A 78 3.37 -16.31 8.96
N SER A 79 2.55 -16.35 7.92
CA SER A 79 2.31 -17.59 7.15
C SER A 79 3.48 -18.03 6.28
N GLY A 80 4.62 -17.31 6.28
CA GLY A 80 5.79 -17.63 5.46
C GLY A 80 5.56 -17.46 3.95
N GLN A 81 4.42 -16.89 3.54
CA GLN A 81 4.11 -16.51 2.15
C GLN A 81 4.69 -15.14 1.80
N LEU A 82 5.82 -14.77 2.38
CA LEU A 82 6.71 -13.80 1.76
C LEU A 82 7.29 -14.54 0.56
N ILE A 83 6.62 -14.36 -0.57
CA ILE A 83 6.94 -14.87 -1.91
C ILE A 83 8.39 -15.32 -1.95
N PRO A 84 8.70 -16.63 -2.11
CA PRO A 84 10.09 -17.02 -2.27
C PRO A 84 10.64 -16.20 -3.45
N ASP A 85 11.84 -15.63 -3.30
CA ASP A 85 12.55 -14.81 -4.31
C ASP A 85 12.55 -15.45 -5.73
N THR A 86 12.19 -16.72 -5.84
CA THR A 86 11.98 -17.46 -7.08
C THR A 86 10.83 -16.98 -7.96
N ALA A 87 9.84 -16.23 -7.45
CA ALA A 87 8.71 -15.74 -8.29
C ALA A 87 9.05 -14.52 -9.18
N LEU A 88 10.25 -13.93 -9.03
CA LEU A 88 10.80 -13.00 -10.02
C LEU A 88 11.52 -13.70 -11.18
N SER A 89 11.41 -15.02 -11.28
CA SER A 89 11.75 -15.75 -12.51
C SER A 89 10.63 -15.54 -13.53
N PHE A 90 10.56 -14.34 -14.11
CA PHE A 90 9.90 -14.16 -15.40
C PHE A 90 10.53 -15.18 -16.35
N SER A 91 9.79 -16.24 -16.66
CA SER A 91 10.23 -17.28 -17.57
C SER A 91 10.52 -16.64 -18.93
N SER A 92 11.78 -16.33 -19.20
CA SER A 92 12.26 -16.01 -20.54
C SER A 92 12.47 -17.31 -21.31
N ALA A 93 11.39 -18.07 -21.49
CA ALA A 93 11.29 -19.11 -22.50
C ALA A 93 10.29 -18.58 -23.52
N THR A 94 10.71 -17.97 -24.63
CA THR A 94 11.16 -18.72 -25.80
C THR A 94 11.92 -17.77 -26.73
N ALA A 95 13.25 -17.78 -26.67
CA ALA A 95 14.10 -17.27 -27.74
C ALA A 95 15.01 -18.44 -28.15
N GLY A 96 14.68 -19.07 -29.27
CA GLY A 96 15.40 -20.27 -29.73
C GLY A 96 14.83 -20.87 -30.99
N ALA A 97 14.57 -20.05 -32.00
CA ALA A 97 14.48 -20.54 -33.37
C ALA A 97 15.82 -21.19 -33.74
N ARG A 98 15.80 -22.51 -33.98
CA ARG A 98 16.85 -23.22 -34.72
C ARG A 98 16.21 -23.80 -35.99
N PRO A 99 16.61 -23.36 -37.20
CA PRO A 99 16.19 -24.06 -38.40
C PRO A 99 16.92 -25.41 -38.45
N LEU A 100 16.17 -26.49 -38.66
CA LEU A 100 16.75 -27.80 -38.93
C LEU A 100 17.26 -27.81 -40.38
N LEU A 101 18.57 -27.87 -40.53
CA LEU A 101 19.22 -28.34 -41.75
C LEU A 101 19.07 -29.87 -41.82
N ASN A 102 18.28 -30.33 -42.79
CA ASN A 102 18.68 -31.34 -43.78
C ASN A 102 17.67 -31.37 -44.92
#